data_AF-A0A821TQD0-F1
#
_entry.id   AF-A0A821TQD0-F1
#
_cell.length_a   1.000
_cell.length_b   1.000
_cell.length_c   1.000
_cell.angle_alpha   90.00
_cell.angle_beta   90.00
_cell.angle_gamma   90.00
#
_symmetry.space_group_name_H-M   'P 1'
#
loop_
_entity.id
_entity.type
_entity.pdbx_description
1 polymer ?
#
loop_
_entity_poly.entity_id
_entity_poly.type
_entity_poly.pdbx_seq_one_letter_code
_entity_poly.pdbx_strand_id
1 'polypeptide(L)'
;MTNSSAVLVALALIVSELNLLHNVNLLLEDFFPSNIVFLLSICILLEELRVISVLRLYSPISFLFETLLSLFLLECSLLYIWRPLQLYLLINADDILVQLYENETFNWLVCPLCCGTRNPAPDFARLVLKICSFSFLLSVIFATKLNK
;
A
#
# COMPACT_ATOMS: atom_id res chain seq x y z
N MET A 1 21.78 2.43 8.60
CA MET A 1 21.25 1.92 9.88
C MET A 1 20.21 2.85 10.49
N THR A 2 20.33 4.19 10.36
CA THR A 2 19.32 5.14 10.86
C THR A 2 18.03 5.15 10.04
N ASN A 3 18.12 5.05 8.71
CA ASN A 3 16.94 5.08 7.84
C ASN A 3 16.01 3.89 8.07
N SER A 4 16.57 2.68 8.20
CA SER A 4 15.79 1.47 8.50
C SER A 4 15.08 1.59 9.86
N SER A 5 15.74 2.16 10.88
CA SER A 5 15.09 2.44 12.17
C SER A 5 14.01 3.51 12.08
N ALA A 6 14.19 4.57 11.29
CA ALA A 6 13.20 5.63 11.12
C ALA A 6 11.95 5.12 10.38
N VAL A 7 12.15 4.30 9.36
CA VAL A 7 11.08 3.64 8.61
C VAL A 7 10.33 2.64 9.48
N LEU A 8 11.05 1.83 10.28
CA LEU A 8 10.44 0.84 11.17
C LEU A 8 9.68 1.52 12.31
N VAL A 9 10.19 2.63 12.84
CA VAL A 9 9.47 3.47 13.81
C VAL A 9 8.25 4.12 13.19
N ALA A 10 8.34 4.66 11.96
CA ALA A 10 7.19 5.23 11.27
C ALA A 10 6.11 4.17 11.03
N LEU A 11 6.49 2.97 10.56
CA LEU A 11 5.56 1.86 10.38
C LEU A 11 4.95 1.41 11.72
N ALA A 12 5.76 1.32 12.78
CA ALA A 12 5.27 0.97 14.11
C ALA A 12 4.30 2.02 14.66
N LEU A 13 4.57 3.31 14.48
CA LEU A 13 3.66 4.40 14.87
C LEU A 13 2.33 4.32 14.11
N ILE A 14 2.40 4.04 12.80
CA ILE A 14 1.23 3.87 11.93
C ILE A 14 0.39 2.66 12.35
N VAL A 15 1.02 1.52 12.63
CA VAL A 15 0.34 0.27 13.03
C VAL A 15 -0.17 0.33 14.46
N SER A 16 0.51 1.04 15.36
CA SER A 16 0.13 1.14 16.78
C SER A 16 -0.96 2.18 17.05
N GLU A 17 -1.63 2.70 16.01
CA GLU A 17 -2.69 3.72 16.09
C GLU A 17 -2.29 4.97 16.89
N LEU A 18 -0.99 5.25 17.04
CA LEU A 18 -0.53 6.47 17.68
C LEU A 18 -0.86 7.62 16.73
N ASN A 19 -1.89 8.40 17.09
CA ASN A 19 -2.55 9.50 16.37
C ASN A 19 -1.61 10.60 15.83
N LEU A 20 -0.68 10.23 14.96
CA LEU A 20 0.15 11.15 14.17
C LEU A 20 -0.34 11.19 12.71
N LEU A 21 -1.08 10.17 12.28
CA LEU A 21 -1.79 10.18 11.00
C LEU A 21 -3.06 11.02 11.13
N HIS A 22 -3.28 11.90 10.16
CA HIS A 22 -4.43 12.79 10.16
C HIS A 22 -5.75 12.02 9.96
N ASN A 23 -5.70 10.81 9.39
CA ASN A 23 -6.88 10.02 9.07
C ASN A 23 -6.66 8.52 9.31
N VAL A 24 -6.71 8.10 10.58
CA VAL A 24 -6.51 6.72 11.06
C VAL A 24 -7.50 5.72 10.43
N ASN A 25 -8.68 6.21 10.03
CA ASN A 25 -9.71 5.38 9.39
C ASN A 25 -9.25 4.73 8.10
N LEU A 26 -8.24 5.28 7.41
CA LEU A 26 -7.70 4.72 6.17
C LEU A 26 -6.96 3.40 6.35
N LEU A 27 -6.38 3.16 7.53
CA LEU A 27 -5.78 1.86 7.83
C LEU A 27 -6.84 0.87 8.30
N LEU A 28 -7.75 1.31 9.17
CA LEU A 28 -8.80 0.48 9.78
C LEU A 28 -9.95 0.07 8.84
N GLU A 29 -9.95 0.52 7.58
CA GLU A 29 -10.89 0.05 6.55
C GLU A 29 -10.70 -1.46 6.24
N ASP A 30 -11.70 -2.06 5.59
CA ASP A 30 -11.83 -3.48 5.18
C ASP A 30 -10.62 -4.09 4.42
N PHE A 31 -9.60 -3.28 4.12
CA PHE A 31 -8.44 -3.60 3.30
C PHE A 31 -7.11 -3.50 4.06
N PHE A 32 -7.13 -3.45 5.40
CA PHE A 32 -5.96 -3.42 6.29
C PHE A 32 -4.74 -4.25 5.82
N PRO A 33 -4.86 -5.55 5.47
CA PRO A 33 -3.70 -6.34 5.04
C PRO A 33 -3.07 -5.84 3.74
N SER A 34 -3.88 -5.42 2.76
CA SER A 34 -3.36 -4.89 1.48
C SER A 34 -2.70 -3.51 1.68
N ASN A 35 -3.25 -2.70 2.58
CA ASN A 35 -2.70 -1.39 2.94
C ASN A 35 -1.31 -1.52 3.58
N ILE A 36 -1.13 -2.50 4.48
CA ILE A 36 0.18 -2.77 5.11
C ILE A 36 1.20 -3.24 4.08
N VAL A 37 0.82 -4.17 3.19
CA VAL A 37 1.74 -4.66 2.14
C VAL A 37 2.17 -3.53 1.22
N PHE A 38 1.24 -2.64 0.86
CA PHE A 38 1.56 -1.44 0.09
C PHE A 38 2.50 -0.48 0.85
N LEU A 39 2.20 -0.15 2.11
CA LEU A 39 3.06 0.71 2.93
C LEU A 39 4.47 0.13 3.08
N LEU A 40 4.57 -1.18 3.29
CA LEU A 40 5.85 -1.87 3.38
C LEU A 40 6.64 -1.79 2.06
N SER A 41 5.97 -1.83 0.92
CA SER A 41 6.64 -1.61 -0.38
C SER A 41 7.19 -0.18 -0.50
N ILE A 42 6.44 0.84 -0.06
CA ILE A 42 6.90 2.23 -0.04
C ILE A 42 8.06 2.42 0.93
N CYS A 43 8.01 1.75 2.09
CA CYS A 43 9.12 1.73 3.06
C CYS A 43 10.42 1.21 2.45
N ILE A 44 10.38 0.10 1.71
CA ILE A 44 11.56 -0.47 1.02
C ILE A 44 12.09 0.52 -0.04
N LEU A 45 11.18 1.15 -0.79
CA LEU A 45 11.54 2.13 -1.81
C LEU A 45 12.19 3.39 -1.20
N LEU A 46 11.69 3.87 -0.06
CA LEU A 46 12.27 5.00 0.67
C LEU A 46 13.65 4.68 1.24
N GLU A 47 13.86 3.45 1.71
CA GLU A 47 15.17 2.99 2.17
C GLU A 47 16.20 2.99 1.03
N GLU A 48 15.83 2.47 -0.15
CA GLU A 48 16.74 2.35 -1.29
C GLU A 48 17.04 3.71 -1.94
N LEU A 49 16.03 4.56 -2.12
CA LEU A 49 16.20 5.85 -2.79
C LEU A 49 17.04 6.86 -1.99
N ARG A 50 17.42 6.54 -0.73
CA ARG A 50 18.21 7.44 0.15
C ARG A 50 17.71 8.89 0.10
N VAL A 51 16.39 9.10 -0.06
CA VAL A 51 15.78 10.42 -0.34
C VAL A 51 16.17 11.48 0.70
N ILE A 52 16.64 11.05 1.87
CA ILE A 52 16.93 11.88 3.04
C ILE A 52 18.44 11.89 3.38
N SER A 53 19.34 11.41 2.50
CA SER A 53 20.78 11.46 2.78
C SER A 53 21.36 12.87 2.83
N VAL A 54 20.61 13.88 2.38
CA VAL A 54 21.05 15.29 2.33
C VAL A 54 20.99 15.96 3.71
N LEU A 55 20.18 15.44 4.65
CA LEU A 55 20.03 16.00 6.00
C LEU A 55 20.94 15.36 7.05
N ARG A 56 21.98 14.63 6.63
CA ARG A 56 22.88 13.87 7.50
C ARG A 56 23.82 14.77 8.32
N LEU A 57 23.27 15.66 9.14
CA LEU A 57 23.97 16.24 10.28
C LEU A 57 23.67 15.39 11.52
N TYR A 58 24.73 14.98 12.21
CA TYR A 58 24.76 14.14 13.42
C TYR A 58 24.04 14.80 14.62
N SER A 59 22.73 14.99 14.53
CA SER A 59 21.91 15.57 15.60
C SER A 59 20.61 14.78 15.77
N PRO A 60 20.13 14.56 17.02
CA PRO A 60 18.83 13.93 17.27
C PRO A 60 17.66 14.65 16.57
N ILE A 61 17.82 15.94 16.25
CA ILE A 61 16.85 16.74 15.51
C ILE A 61 16.72 16.26 14.05
N SER A 62 17.83 15.83 13.43
CA SER A 62 17.81 15.27 12.08
C SER A 62 17.03 13.96 12.03
N PHE A 63 17.13 13.13 13.07
CA PHE A 63 16.39 11.87 13.16
C PHE A 63 14.88 12.13 13.27
N LEU A 64 14.48 13.09 14.11
CA LEU A 64 13.07 13.49 14.21
C LEU A 64 12.53 14.01 12.86
N PHE A 65 13.30 14.85 12.17
CA PHE A 65 12.89 15.35 10.87
C PHE A 65 12.79 14.24 9.82
N GLU A 66 13.73 13.28 9.82
CA GLU A 66 13.70 12.10 8.96
C GLU A 66 12.44 11.24 9.22
N THR A 67 12.09 11.02 10.49
CA THR A 67 10.87 10.30 10.87
C THR A 67 9.59 11.03 10.47
N LEU A 68 9.54 12.36 10.60
CA LEU A 68 8.38 13.15 10.18
C LEU A 68 8.22 13.15 8.66
N LEU A 69 9.32 13.27 7.92
CA LEU A 69 9.30 13.24 6.47
C LEU A 69 8.90 11.86 5.94
N SER A 70 9.41 10.78 6.53
CA SER A 70 9.02 9.42 6.14
C SER A 70 7.54 9.15 6.43
N LEU A 71 7.04 9.61 7.58
CA LEU A 71 5.61 9.53 7.92
C LEU A 71 4.76 10.31 6.93
N PHE A 72 5.15 11.54 6.59
CA PHE A 72 4.45 12.36 5.60
C PHE A 72 4.40 11.72 4.22
N LEU A 73 5.51 11.12 3.76
CA LEU A 73 5.56 10.41 2.48
C LEU A 73 4.69 9.15 2.48
N LEU A 74 4.69 8.40 3.59
CA LEU A 74 3.81 7.23 3.76
C LEU A 74 2.34 7.66 3.72
N GLU A 75 1.96 8.70 4.44
CA GLU A 75 0.60 9.23 4.45
C GLU A 75 0.19 9.74 3.06
N CYS A 76 1.05 10.47 2.37
CA CYS A 76 0.80 10.91 1.00
C CYS A 76 0.63 9.74 0.04
N SER A 77 1.46 8.69 0.14
CA SER A 77 1.33 7.51 -0.72
C SER A 77 0.00 6.81 -0.50
N LEU A 78 -0.47 6.75 0.74
CA LEU A 78 -1.73 6.10 1.09
C LEU A 78 -2.93 6.95 0.62
N LEU A 79 -2.89 8.27 0.82
CA LEU A 79 -3.97 9.19 0.45
C LEU A 79 -4.11 9.43 -1.06
N TYR A 80 -3.00 9.61 -1.76
CA TYR A 80 -3.01 10.06 -3.16
C TYR A 80 -2.81 8.94 -4.18
N ILE A 81 -2.21 7.82 -3.78
CA ILE A 81 -1.96 6.70 -4.70
C ILE A 81 -2.91 5.56 -4.37
N TRP A 82 -2.91 5.12 -3.11
CA TRP A 82 -3.61 3.90 -2.74
C TRP A 82 -5.13 4.10 -2.62
N ARG A 83 -5.58 5.15 -1.93
CA ARG A 83 -7.02 5.41 -1.72
C ARG A 83 -7.78 5.64 -3.04
N PRO A 84 -7.30 6.42 -4.02
CA PRO A 84 -7.99 6.56 -5.29
C PRO A 84 -8.09 5.24 -6.06
N LEU A 85 -7.05 4.40 -5.98
CA LEU A 85 -7.05 3.08 -6.60
C LEU A 85 -8.07 2.15 -5.94
N GLN A 86 -8.20 2.18 -4.61
CA GLN A 86 -9.24 1.46 -3.88
C GLN A 86 -10.64 1.92 -4.26
N LEU A 87 -10.89 3.22 -4.25
CA LEU A 87 -12.18 3.79 -4.62
C LEU A 87 -12.55 3.47 -6.07
N TYR A 88 -11.58 3.58 -6.99
CA TYR A 88 -11.78 3.24 -8.39
C TYR A 88 -12.16 1.76 -8.57
N LEU A 89 -11.47 0.85 -7.89
CA LEU A 89 -11.78 -0.58 -7.96
C LEU A 89 -13.14 -0.90 -7.33
N LEU A 90 -13.49 -0.27 -6.21
CA LEU A 90 -14.77 -0.47 -5.54
C LEU A 90 -15.95 0.01 -6.39
N ILE A 91 -15.84 1.18 -7.02
CA ILE A 91 -16.91 1.77 -7.82
C ILE A 91 -17.11 0.97 -9.11
N ASN A 92 -16.02 0.53 -9.75
CA ASN A 92 -16.08 -0.14 -11.05
C ASN A 92 -16.01 -1.67 -10.94
N ALA A 93 -16.05 -2.25 -9.74
CA ALA A 93 -15.90 -3.68 -9.53
C ALA A 93 -16.93 -4.48 -10.34
N ASP A 94 -18.19 -4.05 -10.31
CA ASP A 94 -19.28 -4.72 -11.03
C ASP A 94 -19.06 -4.68 -12.55
N ASP A 95 -18.75 -3.50 -13.11
CA ASP A 95 -18.53 -3.33 -14.55
C ASP A 95 -17.32 -4.14 -15.05
N ILE A 96 -16.23 -4.15 -14.27
CA ILE A 96 -15.04 -4.94 -14.59
C ILE A 96 -15.37 -6.45 -14.57
N LEU A 97 -16.17 -6.88 -13.60
CA LEU A 97 -16.54 -8.29 -13.45
C LEU A 97 -17.45 -8.76 -14.58
N VAL A 98 -18.38 -7.91 -15.03
CA VAL A 98 -19.22 -8.16 -16.22
C VAL A 98 -18.36 -8.25 -17.49
N GLN A 99 -17.44 -7.30 -17.71
CA GLN A 99 -16.53 -7.34 -18.87
C GLN A 99 -15.61 -8.57 -18.87
N LEU A 100 -15.16 -9.03 -17.69
CA LEU A 100 -14.35 -10.23 -17.56
C LEU A 100 -15.14 -11.51 -17.85
N TYR A 101 -16.43 -11.53 -17.51
CA TYR A 101 -17.34 -12.62 -17.84
C TYR A 101 -17.61 -12.68 -19.36
N GLU A 102 -17.94 -11.54 -19.98
CA GLU A 102 -18.22 -11.46 -21.42
C GLU A 102 -17.04 -11.89 -22.29
N ASN A 103 -15.80 -11.64 -21.83
CA ASN A 103 -14.59 -12.01 -22.56
C ASN A 103 -14.18 -13.48 -22.37
N GLU A 104 -14.87 -14.27 -21.52
CA GLU A 104 -14.63 -15.70 -21.19
C GLU A 104 -13.20 -16.07 -20.72
N THR A 105 -12.27 -15.12 -20.67
CA THR A 105 -10.84 -15.36 -20.39
C THR A 105 -10.57 -15.75 -18.94
N PHE A 106 -11.47 -15.44 -18.01
CA PHE A 106 -11.30 -15.66 -16.57
C PHE A 106 -12.46 -16.41 -15.90
N ASN A 107 -13.13 -17.30 -16.65
CA ASN A 107 -14.25 -18.11 -16.13
C ASN A 107 -13.89 -18.92 -14.87
N TRP A 108 -12.63 -19.34 -14.75
CA TRP A 108 -12.10 -20.06 -13.58
C TRP A 108 -12.05 -19.19 -12.30
N LEU A 109 -12.01 -17.86 -12.42
CA LEU A 109 -11.99 -16.92 -11.30
C LEU A 109 -13.39 -16.33 -11.06
N VAL A 110 -14.12 -15.98 -12.12
CA VAL A 110 -15.45 -15.35 -12.04
C VAL A 110 -16.49 -16.29 -11.47
N CYS A 111 -16.50 -17.55 -11.92
CA CYS A 111 -17.49 -18.55 -11.49
C CYS A 111 -17.47 -18.84 -9.96
N PRO A 112 -16.32 -19.10 -9.31
CA PRO A 112 -16.29 -19.29 -7.86
C PRO A 112 -16.62 -18.01 -7.08
N LEU A 113 -16.33 -16.81 -7.61
CA LEU A 113 -16.73 -15.56 -6.96
C LEU A 113 -18.24 -15.33 -7.01
N CYS A 114 -18.87 -15.49 -8.19
CA CYS A 114 -20.31 -15.29 -8.37
C CYS A 114 -21.16 -16.39 -7.72
N CYS A 115 -20.69 -17.64 -7.71
CA CYS A 115 -21.43 -18.77 -7.13
C CYS A 115 -21.17 -18.95 -5.62
N GLY A 116 -20.04 -18.47 -5.10
CA GLY A 116 -19.63 -18.67 -3.71
C GLY A 116 -20.03 -17.56 -2.73
N THR A 117 -20.43 -16.38 -3.22
CA THR A 117 -20.68 -15.20 -2.38
C THR A 117 -21.99 -14.51 -2.74
N ARG A 118 -22.67 -13.91 -1.76
CA ARG A 118 -23.92 -13.15 -2.00
C ARG A 118 -23.67 -11.80 -2.71
N ASN A 119 -22.46 -11.23 -2.56
CA ASN A 119 -22.04 -9.97 -3.17
C ASN A 119 -20.62 -10.13 -3.75
N PRO A 120 -20.47 -10.43 -5.06
CA PRO A 120 -19.17 -10.73 -5.66
C PRO A 120 -18.26 -9.51 -5.83
N ALA A 121 -18.83 -8.30 -5.98
CA ALA A 121 -18.10 -7.06 -6.25
C ALA A 121 -17.06 -6.67 -5.17
N PRO A 122 -17.42 -6.58 -3.86
CA PRO A 122 -16.46 -6.21 -2.82
C PRO A 122 -15.36 -7.27 -2.64
N ASP A 123 -15.69 -8.56 -2.79
CA ASP A 123 -14.71 -9.65 -2.65
C ASP A 123 -13.76 -9.71 -3.85
N PHE A 124 -14.26 -9.40 -5.06
CA PHE A 124 -13.42 -9.19 -6.24
C PHE A 124 -12.47 -8.01 -6.03
N ALA A 125 -12.97 -6.85 -5.60
CA ALA A 125 -12.14 -5.69 -5.31
C ALA A 125 -11.05 -6.00 -4.26
N ARG A 126 -11.39 -6.73 -3.19
CA ARG A 126 -10.41 -7.19 -2.18
C ARG A 126 -9.32 -8.08 -2.79
N LEU A 127 -9.70 -9.02 -3.65
CA LEU A 127 -8.76 -9.93 -4.29
C LEU A 127 -7.83 -9.19 -5.25
N VAL A 128 -8.36 -8.29 -6.08
CA VAL A 128 -7.57 -7.46 -6.99
C VAL A 128 -6.63 -6.55 -6.20
N LEU A 129 -7.10 -5.89 -5.14
CA LEU A 129 -6.25 -5.06 -4.28
C LEU A 129 -5.10 -5.83 -3.65
N LYS A 130 -5.32 -7.08 -3.23
CA LYS A 130 -4.26 -7.96 -2.75
C LYS A 130 -3.23 -8.21 -3.86
N ILE A 131 -3.68 -8.61 -5.05
CA ILE A 131 -2.78 -8.84 -6.20
C ILE A 131 -1.98 -7.57 -6.53
N CYS A 132 -2.65 -6.41 -6.58
CA CYS A 132 -1.99 -5.12 -6.80
C CYS A 132 -0.91 -4.86 -5.74
N SER A 133 -1.24 -4.99 -4.45
CA SER A 133 -0.28 -4.76 -3.36
C SER A 133 0.96 -5.66 -3.46
N PHE A 134 0.77 -6.94 -3.77
CA PHE A 134 1.88 -7.87 -3.99
C PHE A 134 2.67 -7.56 -5.26
N SER A 135 2.01 -7.16 -6.36
CA SER A 135 2.68 -6.76 -7.59
C SER A 135 3.54 -5.50 -7.40
N PHE A 136 3.06 -4.53 -6.60
CA PHE A 136 3.83 -3.35 -6.21
C PHE A 136 5.05 -3.74 -5.39
N LEU A 137 4.87 -4.58 -4.37
CA LEU A 137 5.97 -5.08 -3.55
C LEU A 137 7.02 -5.83 -4.38
N LEU A 138 6.60 -6.71 -5.28
CA LEU A 138 7.50 -7.42 -6.18
C LEU A 138 8.24 -6.48 -7.13
N SER A 139 7.54 -5.49 -7.69
CA SER A 139 8.14 -4.48 -8.59
C SER A 139 9.19 -3.65 -7.86
N VAL A 140 8.91 -3.21 -6.63
CA VAL A 140 9.85 -2.49 -5.79
C VAL A 140 11.07 -3.38 -5.48
N ILE A 141 10.86 -4.62 -5.03
CA ILE A 141 11.96 -5.55 -4.72
C ILE A 141 12.82 -5.83 -5.97
N PHE A 142 12.20 -5.97 -7.13
CA PHE A 142 12.92 -6.19 -8.38
C PHE A 142 13.76 -4.95 -8.75
N ALA A 143 13.17 -3.76 -8.64
CA ALA A 143 13.85 -2.50 -8.89
C ALA A 143 15.03 -2.25 -7.91
N THR A 144 14.85 -2.54 -6.62
CA THR A 144 15.93 -2.40 -5.63
C THR A 144 17.05 -3.43 -5.83
N LYS A 145 16.73 -4.63 -6.30
CA LYS A 145 17.73 -5.67 -6.61
C LYS A 145 18.52 -5.38 -7.90
N LEU A 146 17.92 -4.69 -8.87
CA LEU A 146 18.57 -4.26 -10.10
C LEU A 146 19.59 -3.11 -9.91
N ASN A 147 19.44 -2.33 -8.84
CA ASN A 147 20.32 -1.20 -8.53
C ASN A 147 21.58 -1.59 -7.71
N LYS A 148 21.76 -2.87 -7.38
CA LYS A 148 22.93 -3.42 -6.70
C LYS A 148 23.82 -4.21 -7.66
#